data_AF-A0A973FFN9-F1
#
_entry.id   AF-A0A973FFN9-F1
#
_cell.length_a   1.000
_cell.length_b   1.000
_cell.length_c   1.000
_cell.angle_alpha   90.00
_cell.angle_beta   90.00
_cell.angle_gamma   90.00
#
_symmetry.space_group_name_H-M   'P 1'
#
loop_
_entity.id
_entity.type
_entity.pdbx_description
1 polymer ?
#
loop_
_entity_poly.entity_id
_entity_poly.type
_entity_poly.pdbx_seq_one_letter_code
_entity_poly.pdbx_strand_id
1 'polypeptide(L)'
;MDCNSLKKVSIRISCLMLLASSLSLAFVSPSSAAEPETASATAKPDIGDLYTLHHNIIPGILFSGNGSRFFNDLFTGNTSQFLDMVESGVGKSYAAALKITHEHHTGFDIVIISFPEPFPEPLCRYAALVKSGNTFRYLTLEEGNDIGQTGAKTFLCEWSAAHKHLNYGPRNYTDSGAFMSELLSMLKP
;
A
#
# COMPACT_ATOMS: atom_id res chain seq x y z
N MET A 1 24.67 12.04 -52.70
CA MET A 1 25.44 12.94 -51.84
C MET A 1 25.27 12.40 -50.44
N ASP A 2 25.98 11.32 -50.15
CA ASP A 2 27.32 11.33 -49.52
C ASP A 2 27.15 11.46 -48.00
N CYS A 3 27.82 10.73 -47.13
CA CYS A 3 28.78 9.64 -47.24
C CYS A 3 29.12 9.30 -45.79
N ASN A 4 29.23 8.00 -45.43
CA ASN A 4 30.16 7.50 -44.40
C ASN A 4 29.99 7.98 -42.93
N SER A 5 30.46 7.32 -41.88
CA SER A 5 31.24 6.10 -41.71
C SER A 5 31.09 5.63 -40.25
N LEU A 6 30.96 4.31 -40.10
CA LEU A 6 31.36 3.47 -38.97
C LEU A 6 32.45 4.05 -38.06
N LYS A 7 32.34 3.81 -36.74
CA LYS A 7 33.42 3.18 -35.94
C LYS A 7 32.86 2.26 -34.85
N LYS A 8 33.10 0.97 -35.04
CA LYS A 8 33.04 -0.09 -34.01
C LYS A 8 34.19 0.13 -33.02
N VAL A 9 33.94 -0.09 -31.73
CA VAL A 9 35.01 -0.39 -30.76
C VAL A 9 34.62 -1.69 -30.05
N SER A 10 35.21 -2.79 -30.53
CA SER A 10 35.28 -4.05 -29.80
C SER A 10 36.51 -3.99 -28.91
N ILE A 11 36.32 -4.15 -27.60
CA ILE A 11 37.41 -4.50 -26.69
C ILE A 11 37.05 -5.86 -26.11
N ARG A 12 37.65 -6.90 -26.68
CA ARG A 12 37.77 -8.22 -26.08
C ARG A 12 39.08 -8.22 -25.30
N ILE A 13 39.03 -8.45 -23.99
CA ILE A 13 40.20 -8.85 -23.21
C ILE A 13 39.85 -10.18 -22.57
N SER A 14 40.43 -11.23 -23.16
CA SER A 14 40.53 -12.57 -22.60
C SER A 14 41.90 -12.72 -21.96
N CYS A 15 41.94 -13.13 -20.70
CA CYS A 15 43.08 -13.74 -19.99
C CYS A 15 42.45 -14.48 -18.82
N LEU A 16 42.06 -15.75 -18.91
CA LEU A 16 42.86 -16.97 -19.08
C LEU A 16 43.95 -17.16 -18.01
N MET A 17 43.60 -18.05 -17.07
CA MET A 17 44.44 -18.98 -16.30
C MET A 17 45.43 -18.42 -15.27
N LEU A 18 45.18 -18.77 -14.01
CA LEU A 18 46.17 -19.49 -13.21
C LEU A 18 45.47 -20.40 -12.19
N LEU A 19 45.55 -21.70 -12.44
CA LEU A 19 45.42 -22.74 -11.44
C LEU A 19 46.58 -22.61 -10.44
N ALA A 20 46.27 -22.55 -9.15
CA ALA A 20 47.19 -22.95 -8.11
C ALA A 20 46.41 -23.69 -7.02
N SER A 21 46.60 -25.00 -7.02
CA SER A 21 46.18 -25.96 -6.03
C SER A 21 46.95 -25.72 -4.73
N SER A 22 46.24 -25.54 -3.62
CA SER A 22 46.80 -25.79 -2.29
C SER A 22 45.77 -26.52 -1.45
N LEU A 23 46.03 -27.82 -1.32
CA LEU A 23 45.39 -28.76 -0.44
C LEU A 23 45.82 -28.43 1.00
N SER A 24 44.90 -27.90 1.82
CA SER A 24 45.09 -27.78 3.28
C SER A 24 43.97 -28.53 3.96
N LEU A 25 44.30 -29.71 4.47
CA LEU A 25 43.48 -30.50 5.38
C LEU A 25 43.65 -29.99 6.82
N ALA A 26 42.56 -30.14 7.58
CA ALA A 26 42.42 -30.04 9.04
C ALA A 26 42.33 -28.62 9.63
N PHE A 27 41.11 -28.22 10.02
CA PHE A 27 40.61 -28.43 11.37
C PHE A 27 39.08 -28.44 11.34
N VAL A 28 38.48 -29.57 11.74
CA VAL A 28 37.05 -29.67 12.05
C VAL A 28 36.85 -28.95 13.38
N SER A 29 36.32 -27.73 13.32
CA SER A 29 35.76 -27.07 14.49
C SER A 29 34.38 -27.66 14.77
N PRO A 30 34.06 -27.99 16.02
CA PRO A 30 32.76 -28.50 16.39
C PRO A 30 31.70 -27.43 16.14
N SER A 31 30.70 -27.83 15.36
CA SER A 31 29.30 -27.40 15.41
C SER A 31 29.04 -26.28 16.42
N SER A 32 29.24 -25.03 16.00
CA SER A 32 28.32 -23.98 16.40
C SER A 32 27.10 -24.26 15.55
N ALA A 33 26.14 -25.00 16.10
CA ALA A 33 24.78 -24.93 15.64
C ALA A 33 24.45 -23.44 15.61
N ALA A 34 24.50 -22.84 14.42
CA ALA A 34 23.65 -21.71 14.15
C ALA A 34 22.26 -22.25 14.49
N GLU A 35 21.71 -21.78 15.60
CA GLU A 35 20.28 -21.87 15.83
C GLU A 35 19.63 -21.57 14.48
N PRO A 36 18.77 -22.46 13.96
CA PRO A 36 17.98 -22.05 12.82
C PRO A 36 17.35 -20.75 13.26
N GLU A 37 17.65 -19.65 12.52
CA GLU A 37 16.84 -18.45 12.59
C GLU A 37 15.42 -18.98 12.51
N THR A 38 14.73 -18.93 13.65
CA THR A 38 13.35 -19.29 13.75
C THR A 38 12.70 -18.38 12.74
N ALA A 39 12.38 -18.97 11.58
CA ALA A 39 11.63 -18.30 10.53
C ALA A 39 10.47 -17.65 11.25
N SER A 40 10.57 -16.33 11.42
CA SER A 40 9.73 -15.58 12.33
C SER A 40 8.30 -15.89 11.90
N ALA A 41 7.59 -16.63 12.76
CA ALA A 41 6.21 -16.97 12.54
C ALA A 41 5.50 -15.65 12.26
N THR A 42 4.99 -15.50 11.03
CA THR A 42 4.33 -14.31 10.46
C THR A 42 3.76 -13.42 11.55
N ALA A 43 4.56 -12.46 12.03
CA ALA A 43 4.14 -11.56 13.09
C ALA A 43 2.98 -10.73 12.53
N LYS A 44 1.88 -10.69 13.27
CA LYS A 44 0.76 -9.80 12.93
C LYS A 44 1.30 -8.36 12.86
N PRO A 45 0.91 -7.55 11.88
CA PRO A 45 1.37 -6.17 11.79
C PRO A 45 1.04 -5.38 13.05
N ASP A 46 1.95 -4.47 13.41
CA ASP A 46 1.74 -3.53 14.51
C ASP A 46 0.61 -2.56 14.18
N ILE A 47 -0.20 -2.21 15.19
CA ILE A 47 -1.36 -1.32 15.00
C ILE A 47 -0.90 0.10 14.63
N GLY A 48 0.23 0.56 15.16
CA GLY A 48 0.81 1.86 14.84
C GLY A 48 1.27 1.95 13.38
N ASP A 49 1.83 0.87 12.84
CA ASP A 49 2.22 0.80 11.43
C ASP A 49 1.00 0.81 10.51
N LEU A 50 -0.05 0.07 10.86
CA LEU A 50 -1.33 0.11 10.13
C LEU A 50 -1.98 1.49 10.19
N TYR A 51 -1.99 2.13 11.36
CA TYR A 51 -2.51 3.47 11.53
C TYR A 51 -1.73 4.47 10.66
N THR A 52 -0.40 4.34 10.63
CA THR A 52 0.48 5.15 9.79
C THR A 52 0.20 4.92 8.30
N LEU A 53 0.00 3.67 7.87
CA LEU A 53 -0.37 3.36 6.50
C LEU A 53 -1.69 4.05 6.11
N HIS A 54 -2.73 3.86 6.91
CA HIS A 54 -4.09 4.31 6.61
C HIS A 54 -4.24 5.84 6.63
N HIS A 55 -3.61 6.51 7.60
CA HIS A 55 -3.90 7.92 7.89
C HIS A 55 -2.77 8.88 7.48
N ASN A 56 -1.55 8.36 7.24
CA ASN A 56 -0.41 9.18 6.84
C ASN A 56 0.09 8.82 5.44
N ILE A 57 0.43 7.55 5.18
CA ILE A 57 1.11 7.16 3.94
C ILE A 57 0.17 7.26 2.74
N ILE A 58 -0.99 6.59 2.78
CA ILE A 58 -1.93 6.59 1.64
C ILE A 58 -2.41 8.01 1.29
N PRO A 59 -3.00 8.80 2.23
CA PRO A 59 -3.40 10.16 1.92
C PRO A 59 -2.19 11.06 1.59
N GLY A 60 -1.03 10.85 2.22
CA GLY A 60 0.19 11.60 1.93
C GLY A 60 0.66 11.42 0.49
N ILE A 61 0.62 10.20 -0.05
CA ILE A 61 0.92 9.95 -1.47
C ILE A 61 -0.16 10.55 -2.36
N LEU A 62 -1.44 10.35 -2.03
CA LEU A 62 -2.57 10.85 -2.81
C LEU A 62 -2.55 12.38 -2.96
N PHE A 63 -2.19 13.11 -1.92
CA PHE A 63 -2.15 14.57 -1.93
C PHE A 63 -0.78 15.15 -2.33
N SER A 64 0.22 14.30 -2.59
CA SER A 64 1.53 14.74 -3.09
C SER A 64 1.50 15.06 -4.59
N GLY A 65 2.64 15.53 -5.13
CA GLY A 65 2.84 15.66 -6.57
C GLY A 65 2.73 14.34 -7.36
N ASN A 66 2.77 13.18 -6.68
CA ASN A 66 2.59 11.86 -7.29
C ASN A 66 1.14 11.36 -7.24
N GLY A 67 0.21 12.12 -6.65
CA GLY A 67 -1.17 11.70 -6.42
C GLY A 67 -1.91 11.21 -7.66
N SER A 68 -1.77 11.92 -8.78
CA SER A 68 -2.40 11.51 -10.04
C SER A 68 -1.86 10.19 -10.58
N ARG A 69 -0.55 9.96 -10.46
CA ARG A 69 0.05 8.69 -10.88
C ARG A 69 -0.41 7.56 -9.97
N PHE A 70 -0.31 7.77 -8.66
CA PHE A 70 -0.76 6.80 -7.65
C PHE A 70 -2.23 6.39 -7.86
N PHE A 71 -3.12 7.37 -7.99
CA PHE A 71 -4.54 7.11 -8.26
C PHE A 71 -4.73 6.31 -9.56
N ASN A 72 -4.12 6.76 -10.67
CA ASN A 72 -4.30 6.12 -11.97
C ASN A 72 -3.75 4.69 -11.97
N ASP A 73 -2.63 4.43 -11.28
CA ASP A 73 -2.05 3.10 -11.15
C ASP A 73 -3.04 2.16 -10.44
N LEU A 74 -3.64 2.60 -9.33
CA LEU A 74 -4.68 1.81 -8.63
C LEU A 74 -5.95 1.63 -9.46
N PHE A 75 -6.42 2.70 -10.11
CA PHE A 75 -7.63 2.68 -10.92
C PHE A 75 -7.52 1.76 -12.14
N THR A 76 -6.33 1.66 -12.73
CA THR A 76 -6.07 0.78 -13.89
C THR A 76 -5.65 -0.63 -13.51
N GLY A 77 -5.59 -0.94 -12.21
CA GLY A 77 -5.18 -2.26 -11.70
C GLY A 77 -3.67 -2.50 -11.67
N ASN A 78 -2.85 -1.47 -11.93
CA ASN A 78 -1.40 -1.51 -11.80
C ASN A 78 -0.96 -1.34 -10.34
N THR A 79 -1.34 -2.31 -9.48
CA THR A 79 -1.25 -2.19 -8.02
C THR A 79 0.08 -2.65 -7.42
N SER A 80 0.99 -3.25 -8.21
CA SER A 80 2.21 -3.89 -7.71
C SER A 80 3.06 -2.95 -6.86
N GLN A 81 3.36 -1.73 -7.34
CA GLN A 81 4.17 -0.77 -6.58
C GLN A 81 3.53 -0.39 -5.24
N PHE A 82 2.20 -0.28 -5.20
CA PHE A 82 1.48 -0.02 -3.95
C PHE A 82 1.57 -1.22 -3.00
N LEU A 83 1.35 -2.43 -3.51
CA LEU A 83 1.41 -3.65 -2.70
C LEU A 83 2.82 -3.93 -2.18
N ASP A 84 3.87 -3.67 -2.96
CA ASP A 84 5.27 -3.80 -2.53
C ASP A 84 5.59 -2.84 -1.36
N MET A 85 5.05 -1.61 -1.42
CA MET A 85 5.18 -0.64 -0.33
C MET A 85 4.44 -1.11 0.93
N VAL A 86 3.21 -1.63 0.79
CA VAL A 86 2.45 -2.19 1.92
C VAL A 86 3.20 -3.39 2.50
N GLU A 87 3.68 -4.32 1.68
CA GLU A 87 4.44 -5.49 2.12
C GLU A 87 5.69 -5.09 2.90
N SER A 88 6.41 -4.08 2.43
CA SER A 88 7.61 -3.56 3.10
C SER A 88 7.31 -2.92 4.46
N GLY A 89 6.14 -2.30 4.63
CA GLY A 89 5.76 -1.61 5.86
C GLY A 89 5.07 -2.50 6.89
N VAL A 90 4.13 -3.35 6.46
CA VAL A 90 3.21 -4.08 7.35
C VAL A 90 3.17 -5.59 7.05
N GLY A 91 4.02 -6.06 6.15
CA GLY A 91 4.23 -7.48 5.87
C GLY A 91 3.38 -8.05 4.74
N LYS A 92 3.91 -9.12 4.15
CA LYS A 92 3.37 -9.79 2.95
C LYS A 92 1.93 -10.27 3.12
N SER A 93 1.62 -10.91 4.25
CA SER A 93 0.28 -11.46 4.49
C SER A 93 -0.80 -10.38 4.51
N TYR A 94 -0.47 -9.20 5.06
CA TYR A 94 -1.39 -8.07 5.08
C TYR A 94 -1.58 -7.48 3.68
N ALA A 95 -0.48 -7.24 2.95
CA ALA A 95 -0.51 -6.73 1.58
C ALA A 95 -1.32 -7.65 0.64
N ALA A 96 -1.11 -8.96 0.71
CA ALA A 96 -1.80 -9.95 -0.11
C ALA A 96 -3.32 -10.05 0.17
N ALA A 97 -3.77 -9.58 1.33
CA ALA A 97 -5.17 -9.62 1.74
C ALA A 97 -5.94 -8.32 1.41
N LEU A 98 -5.25 -7.26 0.95
CA LEU A 98 -5.90 -6.05 0.45
C LEU A 98 -6.76 -6.35 -0.79
N LYS A 99 -7.92 -5.71 -0.87
CA LYS A 99 -8.75 -5.73 -2.08
C LYS A 99 -8.90 -4.30 -2.59
N ILE A 100 -8.65 -4.11 -3.88
CA ILE A 100 -8.74 -2.81 -4.53
C ILE A 100 -9.78 -2.93 -5.65
N THR A 101 -10.82 -2.12 -5.56
CA THR A 101 -11.85 -1.99 -6.59
C THR A 101 -11.93 -0.55 -7.06
N HIS A 102 -12.51 -0.32 -8.23
CA HIS A 102 -12.65 1.01 -8.79
C HIS A 102 -13.95 1.16 -9.55
N GLU A 103 -14.48 2.38 -9.63
CA GLU A 103 -15.68 2.71 -10.37
C GLU A 103 -15.55 4.09 -11.03
N HIS A 104 -16.01 4.18 -12.27
CA HIS A 104 -16.15 5.44 -13.00
C HIS A 104 -17.57 5.98 -12.85
N HIS A 105 -17.71 7.27 -12.56
CA HIS A 105 -18.97 7.98 -12.51
C HIS A 105 -18.87 9.30 -13.28
N THR A 106 -20.01 9.83 -13.72
CA THR A 106 -20.02 11.13 -14.41
C THR A 106 -19.49 12.23 -13.47
N GLY A 107 -18.30 12.75 -13.78
CA GLY A 107 -17.66 13.85 -13.04
C GLY A 107 -16.63 13.42 -11.99
N PHE A 108 -16.54 12.12 -11.66
CA PHE A 108 -15.54 11.64 -10.71
C PHE A 108 -15.21 10.14 -10.88
N ASP A 109 -14.00 9.77 -10.46
CA ASP A 109 -13.54 8.38 -10.38
C ASP A 109 -13.33 8.01 -8.91
N ILE A 110 -13.58 6.75 -8.56
CA ILE A 110 -13.35 6.22 -7.21
C ILE A 110 -12.46 5.00 -7.28
N VAL A 111 -11.49 4.92 -6.37
CA VAL A 111 -10.79 3.69 -5.97
C VAL A 111 -11.15 3.38 -4.53
N ILE A 112 -11.61 2.16 -4.25
CA ILE A 112 -11.84 1.65 -2.90
C ILE A 112 -10.74 0.66 -2.55
N ILE A 113 -10.08 0.90 -1.42
CA ILE A 113 -9.17 -0.05 -0.77
C ILE A 113 -9.94 -0.66 0.41
N SER A 114 -10.13 -1.97 0.39
CA SER A 114 -10.63 -2.75 1.52
C SER A 114 -9.45 -3.33 2.29
N PHE A 115 -9.34 -2.96 3.57
CA PHE A 115 -8.28 -3.45 4.44
C PHE A 115 -8.67 -4.82 5.03
N PRO A 116 -7.69 -5.72 5.27
CA PRO A 116 -7.98 -7.01 5.87
C PRO A 116 -8.22 -6.89 7.38
N GLU A 117 -8.95 -7.88 7.91
CA GLU A 117 -9.10 -8.06 9.35
C GLU A 117 -7.77 -8.44 10.04
N PRO A 118 -7.63 -8.13 11.34
CA PRO A 118 -8.61 -7.44 12.19
C PRO A 118 -8.59 -5.92 12.02
N PHE A 119 -9.69 -5.25 12.40
CA PHE A 119 -9.86 -3.80 12.43
C PHE A 119 -9.79 -3.27 13.88
N PRO A 120 -8.65 -3.33 14.59
CA PRO A 120 -8.55 -2.66 15.87
C PRO A 120 -8.84 -1.17 15.69
N GLU A 121 -9.51 -0.58 16.67
CA GLU A 121 -9.77 0.86 16.67
C GLU A 121 -8.42 1.62 16.81
N PRO A 122 -8.22 2.75 16.11
CA PRO A 122 -9.11 3.41 15.15
C PRO A 122 -8.72 3.16 13.67
N LEU A 123 -8.65 1.90 13.21
CA LEU A 123 -8.23 1.58 11.84
C LEU A 123 -9.39 1.60 10.83
N CYS A 124 -9.08 2.04 9.61
CA CYS A 124 -9.98 1.94 8.46
C CYS A 124 -10.37 0.49 8.11
N ARG A 125 -11.67 0.26 7.90
CA ARG A 125 -12.20 -0.88 7.14
C ARG A 125 -12.03 -0.66 5.64
N TYR A 126 -12.39 0.55 5.20
CA TYR A 126 -12.32 0.97 3.81
C TYR A 126 -11.72 2.36 3.71
N ALA A 127 -10.98 2.59 2.63
CA ALA A 127 -10.60 3.92 2.17
C ALA A 127 -11.08 4.13 0.74
N ALA A 128 -11.64 5.29 0.48
CA ALA A 128 -12.06 5.76 -0.82
C ALA A 128 -11.16 6.92 -1.25
N LEU A 129 -10.41 6.69 -2.33
CA LEU A 129 -9.69 7.72 -3.04
C LEU A 129 -10.64 8.19 -4.13
N VAL A 130 -10.96 9.48 -4.15
CA VAL A 130 -11.87 10.07 -5.14
C VAL A 130 -11.10 11.09 -5.95
N LYS A 131 -11.25 11.05 -7.28
CA LYS A 131 -10.65 12.01 -8.19
C LYS A 131 -11.75 12.74 -8.97
N SER A 132 -11.74 14.06 -8.92
CA SER A 132 -12.65 14.93 -9.68
C SER A 132 -11.84 15.95 -10.47
N GLY A 133 -11.54 15.64 -11.73
CA GLY A 133 -10.56 16.40 -12.51
C GLY A 133 -9.17 16.33 -11.88
N ASN A 134 -8.67 17.46 -11.36
CA ASN A 134 -7.35 17.58 -10.72
C ASN A 134 -7.40 17.59 -9.18
N THR A 135 -8.57 17.42 -8.58
CA THR A 135 -8.72 17.38 -7.12
C THR A 135 -8.86 15.95 -6.64
N PHE A 136 -8.36 15.70 -5.42
CA PHE A 136 -8.47 14.43 -4.73
C PHE A 136 -9.25 14.61 -3.43
N ARG A 137 -9.94 13.55 -3.01
CA ARG A 137 -10.46 13.38 -1.65
C ARG A 137 -10.08 12.00 -1.13
N TYR A 138 -9.88 11.91 0.19
CA TYR A 138 -9.58 10.67 0.88
C TYR A 138 -10.60 10.48 2.00
N LEU A 139 -11.58 9.61 1.77
CA LEU A 139 -12.64 9.30 2.71
C LEU A 139 -12.43 7.91 3.29
N THR A 140 -12.78 7.70 4.55
CA THR A 140 -12.55 6.44 5.26
C THR A 140 -13.79 6.01 6.00
N LEU A 141 -14.02 4.70 6.07
CA LEU A 141 -14.89 4.10 7.07
C LEU A 141 -13.99 3.51 8.15
N GLU A 142 -13.87 4.20 9.26
CA GLU A 142 -12.97 3.87 10.38
C GLU A 142 -13.72 3.03 11.41
N GLU A 143 -13.13 1.95 11.92
CA GLU A 143 -13.63 1.32 13.15
C GLU A 143 -13.34 2.27 14.31
N GLY A 144 -14.31 2.52 15.16
CA GLY A 144 -14.13 3.39 16.32
C GLY A 144 -14.98 2.94 17.50
N ASN A 145 -14.59 3.43 18.68
CA ASN A 145 -15.28 3.11 19.91
C ASN A 145 -16.68 3.72 19.90
N ASP A 146 -17.68 2.96 20.33
CA ASP A 146 -19.06 3.42 20.49
C ASP A 146 -19.20 4.26 21.78
N ILE A 147 -18.51 5.40 21.82
CA ILE A 147 -18.50 6.31 22.98
C ILE A 147 -19.93 6.76 23.33
N GLY A 148 -20.81 6.87 22.32
CA GLY A 148 -22.21 7.26 22.48
C GLY A 148 -23.15 6.12 22.88
N GLN A 149 -22.69 4.87 23.00
CA GLN A 149 -23.52 3.67 23.25
C GLN A 149 -24.69 3.53 22.27
N THR A 150 -24.46 3.94 21.03
CA THR A 150 -25.45 3.97 19.94
C THR A 150 -25.57 2.63 19.21
N GLY A 151 -24.68 1.68 19.52
CA GLY A 151 -24.47 0.44 18.79
C GLY A 151 -23.60 0.61 17.53
N ALA A 152 -23.20 1.83 17.17
CA ALA A 152 -22.40 2.13 16.00
C ALA A 152 -20.91 1.92 16.27
N LYS A 153 -20.25 1.13 15.40
CA LYS A 153 -18.82 0.80 15.52
C LYS A 153 -17.94 1.41 14.43
N THR A 154 -18.55 2.18 13.53
CA THR A 154 -17.82 2.79 12.43
C THR A 154 -18.12 4.27 12.31
N PHE A 155 -17.17 5.01 11.75
CA PHE A 155 -17.24 6.45 11.55
C PHE A 155 -16.86 6.76 10.11
N LEU A 156 -17.64 7.62 9.47
CA LEU A 156 -17.28 8.16 8.18
C LEU A 156 -16.37 9.36 8.39
N CYS A 157 -15.16 9.32 7.86
CA CYS A 157 -14.17 10.37 8.04
C CYS A 157 -13.60 10.84 6.70
N GLU A 158 -12.97 12.01 6.68
CA GLU A 158 -12.15 12.51 5.57
C GLU A 158 -10.85 13.10 6.09
N TRP A 159 -9.75 12.80 5.39
CA TRP A 159 -8.47 13.44 5.60
C TRP A 159 -8.17 14.39 4.44
N SER A 160 -7.79 15.61 4.77
CA SER A 160 -7.37 16.61 3.79
C SER A 160 -5.86 16.59 3.54
N ALA A 161 -5.42 17.25 2.46
CA ALA A 161 -4.01 17.47 2.15
C ALA A 161 -3.23 18.17 3.30
N ALA A 162 -3.91 18.98 4.12
CA ALA A 162 -3.33 19.63 5.29
C ALA A 162 -3.29 18.73 6.54
N HIS A 163 -3.53 17.41 6.38
CA HIS A 163 -3.63 16.43 7.46
C HIS A 163 -4.71 16.77 8.51
N LYS A 164 -5.74 17.53 8.12
CA LYS A 164 -6.93 17.73 8.95
C LYS A 164 -7.86 16.53 8.83
N HIS A 165 -8.25 15.96 9.96
CA HIS A 165 -9.29 14.94 10.09
C HIS A 165 -10.67 15.59 10.26
N LEU A 166 -11.62 15.17 9.44
CA LEU A 166 -13.03 15.52 9.53
C LEU A 166 -13.83 14.26 9.85
N ASN A 167 -14.68 14.30 10.87
CA ASN A 167 -15.55 13.19 11.25
C ASN A 167 -17.01 13.55 10.90
N TYR A 168 -17.62 12.79 9.99
CA TYR A 168 -19.01 12.93 9.54
C TYR A 168 -20.02 12.13 10.39
N GLY A 169 -19.57 11.63 11.53
CA GLY A 169 -20.36 10.94 12.52
C GLY A 169 -20.40 9.42 12.35
N PRO A 170 -21.11 8.75 13.26
CA PRO A 170 -21.17 7.30 13.32
C PRO A 170 -22.00 6.71 12.17
N ARG A 171 -21.71 5.45 11.82
CA ARG A 171 -22.45 4.63 10.86
C ARG A 171 -22.74 3.24 11.44
N ASN A 172 -23.92 2.72 11.12
CA ASN A 172 -24.40 1.41 11.55
C ASN A 172 -24.13 0.31 10.52
N TYR A 173 -23.44 0.63 9.43
CA TYR A 173 -23.04 -0.34 8.41
C TYR A 173 -21.55 -0.66 8.53
N THR A 174 -21.16 -1.82 8.02
CA THR A 174 -19.75 -2.27 7.99
C THR A 174 -19.35 -2.86 6.64
N ASP A 175 -20.28 -2.94 5.69
CA ASP A 175 -20.07 -3.48 4.36
C ASP A 175 -19.69 -2.37 3.36
N SER A 176 -18.94 -2.76 2.33
CA SER A 176 -18.47 -1.85 1.29
C SER A 176 -19.60 -1.30 0.42
N GLY A 177 -20.73 -2.01 0.31
CA GLY A 177 -21.86 -1.60 -0.54
C GLY A 177 -22.59 -0.38 0.03
N ALA A 178 -22.89 -0.42 1.33
CA ALA A 178 -23.45 0.71 2.06
C ALA A 178 -22.49 1.91 2.06
N PHE A 179 -21.19 1.66 2.27
CA PHE A 179 -20.17 2.71 2.18
C PHE A 179 -20.15 3.37 0.79
N MET A 180 -20.12 2.58 -0.29
CA MET A 180 -20.17 3.10 -1.66
C MET A 180 -21.46 3.89 -1.92
N SER A 181 -22.62 3.37 -1.49
CA SER A 181 -23.91 4.04 -1.67
C SER A 181 -23.92 5.44 -1.04
N GLU A 182 -23.33 5.58 0.16
CA GLU A 182 -23.22 6.88 0.81
C GLU A 182 -22.22 7.81 0.11
N LEU A 183 -21.05 7.30 -0.31
CA LEU A 183 -20.09 8.09 -1.11
C LEU A 183 -20.75 8.66 -2.36
N LEU A 184 -21.52 7.85 -3.10
CA LEU A 184 -22.25 8.30 -4.28
C LEU A 184 -23.33 9.34 -3.97
N SER A 185 -23.90 9.33 -2.76
CA SER A 185 -24.81 10.38 -2.31
C SER A 185 -24.06 11.70 -2.04
N MET A 186 -22.90 11.61 -1.40
CA MET A 186 -22.07 12.78 -1.02
C MET A 186 -21.33 13.43 -2.18
N LEU A 187 -21.00 12.66 -3.22
CA LEU A 187 -20.19 13.10 -4.36
C LEU A 187 -21.03 13.59 -5.54
N LYS A 188 -22.36 13.46 -5.46
CA LYS A 188 -23.24 14.07 -6.46
C LYS A 188 -23.06 15.59 -6.43
N PRO A 189 -22.88 16.21 -7.61
CA PRO A 189 -22.78 17.66 -7.73
C PRO A 189 -24.09 18.37 -7.35
#